data_AF-A0A7W5XWW7-F1
#
_entry.id   AF-A0A7W5XWW7-F1
#
_cell.length_a   1.000
_cell.length_b   1.000
_cell.length_c   1.000
_cell.angle_alpha   90.00
_cell.angle_beta   90.00
_cell.angle_gamma   90.00
#
_symmetry.space_group_name_H-M   'P 1'
#
loop_
_entity.id
_entity.type
_entity.pdbx_description
1 polymer ?
#
loop_
_entity_poly.entity_id
_entity_poly.type
_entity_poly.pdbx_seq_one_letter_code
_entity_poly.pdbx_strand_id
1 'polypeptide(L)'
;MAMKHPSIEETDTAIARMRERLGTRNVVLARWFTDTLAIMEAKIASRLEDPNDRAQARAAAFLFVKAALHQWATRPAHEEAAKDGPAKEAPPSRRIGIR
;
A
#
# COMPACT_ATOMS: atom_id res chain seq x y z
N MET A 1 5.60 33.90 19.96
CA MET A 1 5.78 32.64 20.72
C MET A 1 6.71 31.76 19.90
N ALA A 2 7.89 31.41 20.41
CA ALA A 2 8.79 30.50 19.70
C ALA A 2 8.20 29.08 19.76
N MET A 3 7.98 28.43 18.61
CA MET A 3 7.60 27.02 18.56
C MET A 3 8.76 26.20 19.12
N LYS A 4 8.55 25.54 20.26
CA LYS A 4 9.49 24.54 20.77
C LYS A 4 9.48 23.36 19.81
N HIS A 5 10.63 23.08 19.19
CA HIS A 5 10.80 21.86 18.43
C HIS A 5 10.77 20.66 19.38
N PRO A 6 10.05 19.58 19.02
CA PRO A 6 9.99 18.38 19.83
C PRO A 6 11.38 17.73 19.90
N SER A 7 11.67 17.08 21.02
CA SER A 7 12.90 16.32 21.18
C SER A 7 12.89 15.08 20.25
N ILE A 8 14.06 14.48 20.05
CA ILE A 8 14.19 13.23 19.30
C ILE A 8 13.38 12.12 19.98
N GLU A 9 13.44 12.01 21.31
CA GLU A 9 12.68 11.02 22.09
C GLU A 9 11.16 11.22 21.94
N GLU A 10 10.67 12.46 21.93
CA GLU A 10 9.26 12.78 21.70
C GLU A 10 8.82 12.39 20.29
N THR A 11 9.70 12.57 19.31
CA THR A 11 9.47 12.21 17.91
C THR A 11 9.42 10.69 17.73
N ASP A 12 10.37 9.94 18.30
CA ASP A 12 10.40 8.48 18.24
C ASP A 12 9.17 7.87 18.93
N THR A 13 8.77 8.44 20.07
CA THR A 13 7.55 8.03 20.77
C THR A 13 6.28 8.30 19.94
N ALA A 14 6.24 9.39 19.17
CA ALA A 14 5.15 9.67 18.25
C ALA A 14 5.13 8.71 17.06
N ILE A 15 6.30 8.38 16.49
CA ILE A 15 6.45 7.41 15.40
C ILE A 15 6.00 6.03 15.85
N ALA A 16 6.42 5.57 17.04
CA ALA A 16 6.03 4.28 17.60
C ALA A 16 4.51 4.16 17.75
N ARG A 17 3.86 5.19 18.33
CA ARG A 17 2.39 5.26 18.44
C ARG A 17 1.70 5.26 17.08
N MET A 18 2.26 5.94 16.08
CA MET A 18 1.68 5.96 14.75
C MET A 18 1.78 4.58 14.08
N ARG A 19 2.93 3.91 14.19
CA ARG A 19 3.15 2.56 13.68
C ARG A 19 2.20 1.55 14.32
N GLU A 20 2.02 1.62 15.64
CA GLU A 20 1.07 0.76 16.36
C GLU A 20 -0.37 0.98 15.87
N ARG A 21 -0.80 2.24 15.75
CA ARG A 21 -2.15 2.57 15.23
C ARG A 21 -2.36 2.06 13.80
N LEU A 22 -1.34 2.18 12.94
CA LEU A 22 -1.37 1.64 11.58
C LEU A 22 -1.41 0.11 11.59
N GLY A 23 -0.63 -0.55 12.45
CA GLY A 23 -0.67 -1.99 12.65
C GLY A 23 -2.05 -2.50 13.03
N THR A 24 -2.68 -1.89 14.03
CA THR A 24 -4.05 -2.24 14.46
C THR A 24 -5.08 -2.05 13.34
N ARG A 25 -4.98 -0.94 12.58
CA ARG A 25 -5.85 -0.71 11.41
C ARG A 25 -5.67 -1.79 10.34
N ASN A 26 -4.42 -2.16 10.06
CA ASN A 26 -4.12 -3.20 9.06
C ASN A 26 -4.69 -4.56 9.46
N VAL A 27 -4.70 -4.91 10.74
CA VAL A 27 -5.34 -6.16 11.23
C VAL A 27 -6.85 -6.14 10.98
N VAL A 28 -7.53 -5.03 11.26
CA VAL A 28 -8.98 -4.90 10.99
C VAL A 28 -9.27 -4.99 9.49
N LEU A 29 -8.48 -4.30 8.67
CA LEU A 29 -8.60 -4.36 7.21
C LEU A 29 -8.36 -5.77 6.68
N ALA A 30 -7.36 -6.49 7.21
CA ALA A 30 -7.09 -7.87 6.82
C ALA A 30 -8.27 -8.80 7.11
N ARG A 31 -8.89 -8.68 8.31
CA ARG A 31 -10.08 -9.47 8.67
C ARG A 31 -11.27 -9.17 7.76
N TRP A 32 -11.61 -7.89 7.60
CA TRP A 32 -12.72 -7.48 6.73
C TRP A 32 -12.52 -7.94 5.28
N PHE A 33 -11.26 -7.93 4.83
CA PHE A 33 -10.90 -8.40 3.51
C PHE A 33 -11.13 -9.91 3.33
N THR A 34 -10.70 -10.74 4.29
CA THR A 34 -10.96 -12.19 4.28
C THR A 34 -12.45 -12.50 4.21
N ASP A 35 -13.25 -11.85 5.06
CA ASP A 35 -14.70 -12.06 5.09
C ASP A 35 -15.36 -11.64 3.77
N THR A 36 -14.93 -10.51 3.20
CA THR A 36 -15.44 -10.00 1.92
C THR A 36 -15.13 -10.96 0.77
N LEU A 37 -13.90 -11.48 0.69
CA LEU A 37 -13.54 -12.47 -0.32
C LEU A 37 -14.38 -13.74 -0.17
N ALA A 38 -14.56 -14.25 1.06
CA ALA A 38 -15.37 -15.44 1.30
C ALA A 38 -16.83 -15.26 0.85
N ILE A 39 -17.42 -14.09 1.11
CA ILE A 39 -18.78 -13.75 0.65
C ILE A 39 -18.85 -13.68 -0.88
N MET A 40 -17.84 -13.07 -1.52
CA MET A 40 -17.78 -12.99 -2.98
C MET A 40 -17.62 -14.39 -3.60
N GLU A 41 -16.76 -15.26 -3.05
CA GLU A 41 -16.60 -16.65 -3.49
C GLU A 41 -17.92 -17.41 -3.41
N ALA A 42 -18.61 -17.34 -2.27
CA ALA A 42 -19.90 -18.00 -2.08
C ALA A 42 -20.96 -17.49 -3.07
N LYS A 43 -21.04 -16.16 -3.30
CA LYS A 43 -21.98 -15.58 -4.25
C LYS A 43 -21.68 -15.92 -5.71
N ILE A 44 -20.42 -16.13 -6.07
CA ILE A 44 -20.05 -16.55 -7.42
C ILE A 44 -20.38 -18.03 -7.60
N ALA A 45 -20.01 -18.87 -6.63
CA ALA A 45 -20.31 -20.30 -6.63
C ALA A 45 -21.82 -20.57 -6.74
N SER A 46 -22.65 -19.83 -5.99
CA SER A 46 -24.11 -20.00 -6.02
C SER A 46 -24.78 -19.54 -7.31
N ARG A 47 -24.05 -18.86 -8.22
CA ARG A 47 -24.58 -18.34 -9.49
C ARG A 47 -24.00 -19.01 -10.73
N LEU A 48 -23.05 -19.93 -10.55
CA LEU A 48 -22.49 -20.75 -11.64
C LEU A 48 -23.52 -21.72 -12.25
N GLU A 49 -24.66 -21.94 -11.60
CA GLU A 49 -25.76 -22.77 -12.10
C GLU A 49 -26.75 -22.01 -13.02
N ASP A 50 -26.62 -20.69 -13.17
CA ASP A 50 -27.46 -19.89 -14.06
C ASP A 50 -26.74 -19.59 -15.40
N PRO A 51 -27.12 -20.24 -16.51
CA PRO A 51 -26.47 -20.07 -17.81
C PRO A 51 -26.69 -18.68 -18.44
N ASN A 52 -27.60 -17.86 -17.93
CA ASN A 52 -27.78 -16.47 -18.38
C ASN A 52 -26.95 -15.47 -17.57
N ASP A 53 -26.28 -15.92 -16.50
CA ASP A 53 -25.55 -15.00 -15.64
C ASP A 53 -24.13 -14.76 -16.15
N ARG A 54 -23.61 -13.54 -15.96
CA ARG A 54 -22.23 -13.15 -16.30
C ARG A 54 -21.19 -13.82 -15.38
N ALA A 55 -21.47 -15.03 -14.91
CA ALA A 55 -20.74 -15.77 -13.90
C ALA A 55 -19.25 -15.89 -14.24
N GLN A 56 -18.90 -16.16 -15.50
CA GLN A 56 -17.51 -16.25 -15.95
C GLN A 56 -16.76 -14.91 -15.86
N ALA A 57 -17.40 -13.80 -16.25
CA ALA A 57 -16.80 -12.47 -16.12
C ALA A 57 -16.65 -12.04 -14.65
N ARG A 58 -17.60 -12.41 -13.78
CA ARG A 58 -17.50 -12.15 -12.34
C ARG A 58 -16.44 -13.01 -11.66
N ALA A 59 -16.32 -14.28 -12.04
CA ALA A 59 -15.26 -15.15 -11.57
C ALA A 59 -13.87 -14.62 -11.97
N ALA A 60 -13.71 -14.16 -13.22
CA ALA A 60 -12.46 -13.54 -13.68
C ALA A 60 -12.13 -12.25 -12.92
N ALA A 61 -13.12 -11.37 -12.71
CA ALA A 61 -12.94 -10.14 -11.92
C ALA A 61 -12.57 -10.46 -10.45
N PHE A 62 -13.18 -11.48 -9.87
CA PHE A 62 -12.86 -11.92 -8.51
C PHE A 62 -11.43 -12.46 -8.39
N LEU A 63 -11.00 -13.30 -9.32
CA LEU A 63 -9.62 -13.81 -9.36
C LEU A 63 -8.61 -12.66 -9.54
N PHE A 64 -8.92 -11.68 -10.38
CA PHE A 64 -8.11 -10.48 -10.55
C PHE A 64 -7.97 -9.68 -9.25
N VAL A 65 -9.09 -9.40 -8.57
CA VAL A 65 -9.12 -8.69 -7.29
C VAL A 65 -8.31 -9.45 -6.23
N LYS A 66 -8.50 -10.77 -6.12
CA LYS A 66 -7.75 -11.64 -5.20
C LYS A 66 -6.25 -11.60 -5.47
N ALA A 67 -5.83 -11.67 -6.74
CA ALA A 67 -4.43 -11.62 -7.13
C ALA A 67 -3.79 -10.25 -6.85
N ALA A 68 -4.47 -9.15 -7.21
CA ALA A 68 -4.00 -7.79 -6.96
C ALA A 68 -3.79 -7.52 -5.46
N LEU A 69 -4.67 -8.06 -4.63
CA LEU A 69 -4.60 -7.89 -3.17
C LEU A 69 -3.52 -8.76 -2.53
N HIS A 70 -3.33 -9.99 -3.02
CA HIS A 70 -2.18 -10.79 -2.61
C HIS A 70 -0.87 -10.06 -2.93
N GLN A 71 -0.73 -9.51 -4.14
CA GLN A 71 0.44 -8.73 -4.54
C GLN A 71 0.67 -7.50 -3.65
N TRP A 72 -0.40 -6.80 -3.24
CA TRP A 72 -0.31 -5.68 -2.31
C TRP A 72 0.14 -6.11 -0.90
N ALA A 73 -0.39 -7.22 -0.39
CA ALA A 73 -0.05 -7.75 0.93
C ALA A 73 1.38 -8.31 1.01
N THR A 74 1.89 -8.88 -0.08
CA THR A 74 3.24 -9.46 -0.16
C THR A 74 4.28 -8.48 -0.69
N ARG A 75 3.88 -7.24 -1.03
CA ARG A 75 4.84 -6.26 -1.54
C ARG A 75 5.83 -5.93 -0.41
N PRO A 76 7.14 -6.14 -0.61
CA PRO A 76 8.11 -5.71 0.39
C PRO A 76 7.92 -4.21 0.62
N ALA A 77 7.94 -3.80 1.90
CA ALA A 77 7.84 -2.40 2.26
C ALA A 77 8.95 -1.65 1.51
N HIS A 78 8.58 -0.83 0.54
CA HIS A 78 9.51 -0.02 -0.26
C HIS A 78 10.15 1.12 0.56
N GLU A 79 10.38 0.90 1.86
CA GLU A 79 11.18 1.72 2.76
C GLU A 79 12.66 1.29 2.83
N GLU A 80 13.11 0.30 2.05
CA GLU A 80 14.56 0.04 1.94
C GLU A 80 15.26 0.98 0.93
N ALA A 81 14.54 1.65 0.03
CA ALA A 81 15.13 2.50 -1.03
C ALA A 81 15.15 4.01 -0.72
N ALA A 82 14.79 4.43 0.50
CA ALA A 82 15.05 5.80 0.97
C ALA A 82 16.40 5.92 1.72
N LYS A 83 17.29 4.92 1.58
CA LYS A 83 18.64 4.94 2.17
C LYS A 83 19.77 5.29 1.20
N ASP A 84 19.48 5.52 -0.08
CA ASP A 84 20.43 6.15 -1.00
C ASP A 84 19.76 7.38 -1.62
N GLY A 85 19.74 8.48 -0.85
CA GLY A 85 19.45 9.77 -1.44
C GLY A 85 20.45 10.05 -2.58
N PRO A 86 20.04 10.63 -3.71
CA PRO A 86 21.01 11.05 -4.71
C PRO A 86 21.91 12.08 -4.03
N ALA A 87 23.19 11.75 -3.88
CA ALA A 87 24.21 12.72 -3.59
C ALA A 87 23.97 13.91 -4.51
N LYS A 88 23.94 15.12 -3.93
CA LYS A 88 23.91 16.38 -4.66
C LYS A 88 25.06 16.37 -5.69
N GLU A 89 24.79 15.92 -6.91
CA GLU A 89 25.60 16.29 -8.05
C GLU A 89 25.30 17.76 -8.31
N ALA A 90 26.25 18.61 -7.91
CA ALA A 90 26.25 20.01 -8.27
C ALA A 90 26.10 20.13 -9.80
N PRO A 91 25.27 21.05 -10.31
CA PRO A 91 25.13 21.23 -11.74
C PRO A 91 26.46 21.71 -12.32
N PRO A 92 26.94 21.18 -13.46
CA PRO A 92 28.15 21.69 -14.08
C PRO A 92 27.92 23.13 -14.55
N SER A 93 28.78 24.05 -14.09
CA SER A 93 28.83 25.43 -14.56
C SER A 93 28.94 25.46 -16.09
N ARG A 94 27.88 25.90 -16.77
CA ARG A 94 27.95 26.32 -18.17
C ARG A 94 28.89 27.52 -18.27
N ARG A 95 30.14 27.29 -18.70
CA ARG A 95 30.95 28.34 -19.32
C ARG A 95 30.33 28.65 -20.67
N ILE A 96 29.60 29.75 -20.75
CA ILE A 96 29.19 30.37 -22.01
C ILE A 96 30.45 30.96 -22.64
N GLY A 97 31.07 30.20 -23.54
CA GLY A 97 32.09 30.71 -24.45
C GLY A 97 31.38 31.37 -25.63
N ILE A 98 31.41 32.70 -25.65
CA ILE A 98 31.03 33.51 -26.81
C ILE A 98 32.10 33.29 -27.88
N ARG A 99 31.69 32.94 -29.09
CA ARG A 99 32.47 33.20 -30.31
C ARG A 99 31.54 33.56 -31.45
#